data_AF-A0A9X1VIN9-F1
#
_entry.id   AF-A0A9X1VIN9-F1
#
_cell.length_a   1.000
_cell.length_b   1.000
_cell.length_c   1.000
_cell.angle_alpha   90.00
_cell.angle_beta   90.00
_cell.angle_gamma   90.00
#
_symmetry.space_group_name_H-M   'P 1'
#
loop_
_entity.id
_entity.type
_entity.pdbx_description
1 polymer ?
#
loop_
_entity_poly.entity_id
_entity_poly.type
_entity_poly.pdbx_seq_one_letter_code
_entity_poly.pdbx_strand_id
1 'polypeptide(L)'
;MARIELEMQFYAGKWEGNKWPSIDIEPVASEVFLPLLLFISGAYGFTPPPVTDIVEGYTAEFVIREKRVVMLLDNWTFSIASESEALRNDLLNRLLTLPPTFFDSKKAKGPE
;
A
#
# COMPACT_ATOMS: atom_id res chain seq x y z
N MET A 1 1.52 28.15 6.35
CA MET A 1 1.89 26.96 5.54
C MET A 1 0.60 26.22 5.24
N ALA A 2 0.22 26.08 3.96
CA ALA A 2 -0.95 25.31 3.57
C ALA A 2 -0.69 23.82 3.86
N ARG A 3 -1.66 23.13 4.46
CA ARG A 3 -1.65 21.66 4.56
C ARG A 3 -1.95 21.12 3.17
N ILE A 4 -1.09 20.27 2.64
CA ILE A 4 -1.45 19.43 1.50
C ILE A 4 -2.02 18.17 2.14
N GLU A 5 -3.34 18.05 2.12
CA GLU A 5 -4.01 16.78 2.44
C GLU A 5 -3.73 15.84 1.26
N LEU A 6 -3.08 14.69 1.53
CA LEU A 6 -2.82 13.68 0.52
C LEU A 6 -4.10 12.84 0.35
N GLU A 7 -4.91 13.18 -0.65
CA GLU A 7 -6.08 12.40 -1.01
C GLU A 7 -5.64 11.16 -1.79
N MET A 8 -5.45 10.04 -1.07
CA MET A 8 -5.07 8.77 -1.67
C MET A 8 -6.27 8.07 -2.31
N GLN A 9 -6.10 7.67 -3.56
CA GLN A 9 -7.09 6.98 -4.36
C GLN A 9 -6.64 5.54 -4.63
N PHE A 10 -7.60 4.61 -4.58
CA PHE A 10 -7.36 3.17 -4.74
C PHE A 10 -8.24 2.61 -5.84
N TYR A 11 -7.65 1.94 -6.81
CA TYR A 11 -8.36 1.43 -7.98
C TYR A 11 -8.08 -0.03 -8.23
N ALA A 12 -9.10 -0.74 -8.70
CA ALA A 12 -8.97 -2.09 -9.20
C ALA A 12 -8.16 -2.13 -10.50
N GLY A 13 -7.08 -2.89 -10.54
CA GLY A 13 -6.20 -3.01 -11.70
C GLY A 13 -5.75 -4.44 -11.98
N LYS A 14 -4.80 -4.54 -12.91
CA LYS A 14 -4.02 -5.77 -13.14
C LYS A 14 -2.58 -5.38 -13.41
N TRP A 15 -1.65 -6.09 -12.80
CA TRP A 15 -0.24 -5.92 -13.10
C TRP A 15 0.10 -6.34 -14.51
N GLU A 16 0.89 -5.52 -15.20
CA GLU A 16 1.21 -5.75 -16.60
C GLU A 16 2.06 -7.02 -16.81
N GLY A 17 2.95 -7.34 -15.87
CA GLY A 17 3.86 -8.49 -15.96
C GLY A 17 3.16 -9.84 -15.83
N ASN A 18 2.72 -10.18 -14.61
CA ASN A 18 2.14 -11.50 -14.28
C ASN A 18 0.61 -11.56 -14.38
N LYS A 19 -0.05 -10.46 -14.77
CA LYS A 19 -1.51 -10.32 -14.86
C LYS A 19 -2.26 -10.56 -13.55
N TRP A 20 -1.58 -10.51 -12.41
CA TRP A 20 -2.22 -10.63 -11.11
C TRP A 20 -3.20 -9.47 -10.90
N PRO A 21 -4.39 -9.73 -10.34
CA PRO A 21 -5.26 -8.69 -9.82
C PRO A 21 -4.48 -7.73 -8.92
N SER A 22 -4.54 -6.44 -9.21
CA SER A 22 -3.85 -5.40 -8.44
C SER A 22 -4.81 -4.36 -7.88
N ILE A 23 -4.30 -3.61 -6.92
CA ILE A 23 -4.84 -2.33 -6.48
C ILE A 23 -3.79 -1.30 -6.86
N ASP A 24 -4.14 -0.38 -7.73
CA ASP A 24 -3.28 0.75 -8.10
C ASP A 24 -3.60 1.93 -7.18
N ILE A 25 -2.56 2.67 -6.80
CA ILE A 25 -2.61 3.67 -5.73
C ILE A 25 -2.10 5.00 -6.30
N GLU A 26 -2.91 6.05 -6.20
CA GLU A 26 -2.54 7.39 -6.67
C GLU A 26 -2.77 8.46 -5.58
N PRO A 27 -1.92 9.49 -5.49
CA PRO A 27 -0.67 9.66 -6.22
C PRO A 27 0.41 8.67 -5.78
N VAL A 28 1.41 8.45 -6.63
CA VAL A 28 2.63 7.69 -6.29
C VAL A 28 3.41 8.48 -5.23
N ALA A 29 3.31 8.06 -3.96
CA ALA A 29 3.86 8.78 -2.81
C ALA A 29 4.61 7.82 -1.87
N SER A 30 5.92 8.04 -1.72
CA SER A 30 6.79 7.14 -0.96
C SER A 30 6.49 7.08 0.54
N GLU A 31 6.03 8.19 1.11
CA GLU A 31 5.64 8.34 2.50
C GLU A 31 4.42 7.50 2.89
N VAL A 32 3.66 7.00 1.90
CA VAL A 32 2.48 6.16 2.09
C VAL A 32 2.83 4.68 2.21
N PHE A 33 3.99 4.25 1.67
CA PHE A 33 4.35 2.83 1.57
C PHE A 33 4.37 2.12 2.92
N LEU A 34 5.14 2.63 3.89
CA LEU A 34 5.28 1.98 5.19
C LEU A 34 3.99 2.04 6.03
N PRO A 35 3.29 3.19 6.17
CA PRO A 35 2.00 3.23 6.86
C PRO A 35 0.97 2.25 6.30
N LEU A 36 0.92 2.11 4.97
CA LEU A 36 0.00 1.21 4.30
C LEU A 36 0.40 -0.27 4.54
N LEU A 37 1.68 -0.62 4.46
CA LEU A 37 2.15 -1.97 4.80
C LEU A 37 1.82 -2.34 6.25
N LEU A 38 2.02 -1.41 7.19
CA LEU A 38 1.68 -1.60 8.60
C LEU A 38 0.17 -1.79 8.80
N PHE A 39 -0.66 -0.99 8.14
CA PHE A 39 -2.12 -1.16 8.16
C PHE A 39 -2.53 -2.55 7.68
N ILE A 40 -2.02 -3.00 6.55
CA ILE A 40 -2.36 -4.31 5.97
C ILE A 40 -1.93 -5.44 6.91
N SER A 41 -0.71 -5.36 7.45
CA SER A 41 -0.20 -6.35 8.41
C SER A 41 -1.08 -6.46 9.67
N GLY A 42 -1.51 -5.34 10.22
CA GLY A 42 -2.42 -5.30 11.37
C GLY A 42 -3.82 -5.81 11.03
N ALA A 43 -4.36 -5.47 9.85
CA ALA A 43 -5.69 -5.87 9.41
C ALA A 43 -5.83 -7.38 9.17
N TYR A 44 -4.75 -8.04 8.77
CA TYR A 44 -4.72 -9.48 8.46
C TYR A 44 -3.95 -10.32 9.50
N GLY A 45 -3.41 -9.70 10.54
CA GLY A 45 -2.80 -10.39 11.69
C GLY A 45 -1.46 -11.06 11.38
N PHE A 46 -0.61 -10.44 10.56
CA PHE A 46 0.74 -10.93 10.29
C PHE A 46 1.81 -9.91 10.70
N THR A 47 3.05 -10.37 10.89
CA THR A 47 4.17 -9.47 11.18
C THR A 47 4.56 -8.70 9.92
N PRO A 48 4.76 -7.37 9.97
CA PRO A 48 5.21 -6.59 8.82
C PRO A 48 6.43 -7.25 8.15
N PRO A 49 6.37 -7.54 6.84
CA PRO A 49 7.45 -8.18 6.12
C PRO A 49 8.63 -7.21 5.96
N PRO A 50 9.84 -7.72 5.67
CA PRO A 50 10.97 -6.87 5.32
C PRO A 50 10.65 -6.06 4.05
N VAL A 51 11.02 -4.79 4.06
CA VAL A 51 11.00 -3.93 2.88
C VAL A 51 12.34 -4.08 2.17
N THR A 52 12.30 -4.32 0.86
CA THR A 52 13.47 -4.42 -0.01
C THR A 52 13.55 -3.18 -0.87
N ASP A 53 14.69 -2.50 -0.84
CA ASP A 53 14.97 -1.38 -1.74
C ASP A 53 15.16 -1.89 -3.17
N ILE A 54 14.52 -1.23 -4.13
CA ILE A 54 14.69 -1.48 -5.56
C ILE A 54 15.15 -0.20 -6.25
N VAL A 55 15.41 -0.29 -7.55
CA VAL A 55 15.72 0.90 -8.36
C VAL A 55 14.54 1.86 -8.26
N GLU A 56 14.80 3.01 -7.64
CA GLU A 56 13.83 4.12 -7.50
C GLU A 56 12.57 3.78 -6.69
N GLY A 57 12.65 2.86 -5.73
CA GLY A 57 11.53 2.62 -4.83
C GLY A 57 11.69 1.42 -3.89
N TYR A 58 10.56 0.83 -3.53
CA TYR A 58 10.47 -0.21 -2.50
C TYR A 58 9.58 -1.36 -2.93
N THR A 59 9.89 -2.57 -2.49
CA THR A 59 8.99 -3.72 -2.60
C THR A 59 8.88 -4.46 -1.28
N ALA A 60 7.72 -5.05 -1.04
CA ALA A 60 7.47 -5.95 0.08
C ALA A 60 6.65 -7.14 -0.40
N GLU A 61 7.14 -8.35 -0.12
CA GLU A 61 6.45 -9.60 -0.44
C GLU A 61 5.94 -10.27 0.83
N PHE A 62 4.70 -10.74 0.80
CA PHE A 62 4.05 -11.38 1.95
C PHE A 62 2.93 -12.33 1.52
N VAL A 63 2.36 -13.05 2.50
CA VAL A 63 1.30 -14.03 2.27
C VAL A 63 0.08 -13.69 3.12
N ILE A 64 -1.09 -13.64 2.48
CA ILE A 64 -2.39 -13.49 3.15
C ILE A 64 -3.27 -14.68 2.76
N ARG A 65 -3.77 -15.44 3.74
CA ARG A 65 -4.63 -16.63 3.50
C ARG A 65 -4.06 -17.57 2.42
N GLU A 66 -2.77 -17.89 2.53
CA GLU A 66 -2.02 -18.74 1.59
C GLU A 66 -1.87 -18.19 0.15
N LYS A 67 -2.21 -16.93 -0.08
CA LYS A 67 -2.01 -16.25 -1.37
C LYS A 67 -0.86 -15.29 -1.30
N ARG A 68 0.00 -15.31 -2.31
CA ARG A 68 1.10 -14.34 -2.42
C ARG A 68 0.55 -12.95 -2.70
N VAL A 69 1.17 -11.98 -2.06
CA VAL A 69 0.89 -10.56 -2.24
C VAL A 69 2.22 -9.83 -2.37
N VAL A 70 2.29 -8.90 -3.32
CA VAL A 70 3.45 -8.03 -3.52
C VAL A 70 2.95 -6.60 -3.51
N MET A 71 3.60 -5.77 -2.69
CA MET A 71 3.39 -4.34 -2.66
C MET A 71 4.62 -3.68 -3.26
N LEU A 72 4.44 -2.94 -4.34
CA LEU A 72 5.50 -2.34 -5.15
C LEU A 72 5.29 -0.84 -5.23
N LEU A 73 6.35 -0.09 -4.97
CA LEU A 73 6.48 1.32 -5.31
C LEU A 73 7.74 1.49 -6.17
N ASP A 74 7.60 2.14 -7.31
CA ASP A 74 8.69 2.74 -8.07
C ASP A 74 8.34 4.19 -8.43
N ASN A 75 9.15 4.84 -9.28
CA ASN A 75 8.92 6.22 -9.71
C ASN A 75 7.61 6.45 -10.49
N TRP A 76 6.98 5.39 -11.01
CA TRP A 76 5.81 5.46 -11.88
C TRP A 76 4.60 4.71 -11.33
N THR A 77 4.84 3.70 -10.49
CA THR A 77 3.84 2.73 -10.10
C THR A 77 3.81 2.61 -8.58
N PHE A 78 2.63 2.73 -8.00
CA PHE A 78 2.39 2.29 -6.64
C PHE A 78 1.21 1.33 -6.63
N SER A 79 1.44 0.07 -6.23
CA SER A 79 0.42 -0.95 -6.36
C SER A 79 0.60 -2.14 -5.42
N ILE A 80 -0.51 -2.84 -5.15
CA ILE A 80 -0.56 -4.08 -4.39
C ILE A 80 -1.18 -5.16 -5.27
N ALA A 81 -0.42 -6.19 -5.64
CA ALA A 81 -0.93 -7.31 -6.43
C ALA A 81 -1.03 -8.60 -5.63
N SER A 82 -2.01 -9.42 -6.00
CA SER A 82 -2.28 -10.71 -5.35
C SER A 82 -2.63 -11.78 -6.37
N GLU A 83 -2.28 -13.04 -6.08
CA GLU A 83 -2.71 -14.21 -6.87
C GLU A 83 -4.23 -14.42 -6.89
N SER A 84 -4.98 -13.73 -6.02
CA SER A 84 -6.42 -13.93 -5.86
C SER A 84 -7.20 -12.63 -6.04
N GLU A 85 -8.14 -12.65 -6.99
CA GLU A 85 -9.07 -11.53 -7.20
C GLU A 85 -9.99 -11.29 -6.00
N ALA A 86 -10.42 -12.37 -5.33
CA ALA A 86 -11.22 -12.26 -4.11
C ALA A 86 -10.45 -11.56 -2.98
N LEU A 87 -9.16 -11.87 -2.82
CA LEU A 87 -8.30 -11.19 -1.86
C LEU A 87 -8.07 -9.72 -2.25
N ARG A 88 -7.80 -9.43 -3.53
CA ARG A 88 -7.70 -8.07 -4.05
C ARG A 88 -8.95 -7.24 -3.73
N ASN A 89 -10.15 -7.80 -3.93
CA ASN A 89 -11.41 -7.12 -3.62
C ASN A 89 -11.62 -6.90 -2.12
N ASP A 90 -11.35 -7.90 -1.27
CA ASP A 90 -11.40 -7.77 0.19
C ASP A 90 -10.44 -6.68 0.68
N LEU A 91 -9.22 -6.67 0.16
CA LEU A 91 -8.22 -5.65 0.48
C LEU A 91 -8.65 -4.26 0.01
N LEU A 92 -9.12 -4.11 -1.23
CA LEU A 92 -9.61 -2.84 -1.77
C LEU A 92 -10.74 -2.27 -0.91
N ASN A 93 -11.72 -3.10 -0.55
CA ASN A 93 -12.82 -2.67 0.31
C ASN A 93 -12.32 -2.16 1.67
N ARG A 94 -11.29 -2.77 2.25
CA ARG A 94 -10.68 -2.29 3.50
C ARG A 94 -9.97 -0.97 3.31
N LEU A 95 -9.22 -0.79 2.22
CA LEU A 95 -8.52 0.47 1.92
C LEU A 95 -9.49 1.63 1.74
N LEU A 96 -10.65 1.38 1.11
CA LEU A 96 -11.72 2.36 0.96
C LEU A 96 -12.41 2.74 2.29
N THR A 97 -12.13 2.03 3.40
CA THR A 97 -12.60 2.43 4.74
C THR A 97 -11.62 3.31 5.50
N LEU A 98 -10.42 3.54 4.97
CA LEU A 98 -9.43 4.40 5.61
C LEU A 98 -9.98 5.83 5.71
N PRO A 99 -9.83 6.50 6.87
CA PRO A 99 -10.20 7.89 6.97
C PRO A 99 -9.33 8.74 6.01
N PRO A 100 -9.85 9.84 5.44
CA PRO A 100 -9.08 10.71 4.55
C PRO A 100 -7.76 11.21 5.18
N THR A 101 -7.74 11.33 6.51
CA THR A 101 -6.58 11.80 7.29
C THR A 101 -5.60 10.68 7.67
N PHE A 102 -5.79 9.44 7.19
CA PHE A 102 -4.96 8.30 7.59
C PHE A 102 -3.47 8.53 7.27
N PHE A 103 -3.18 9.15 6.14
CA PHE A 103 -1.82 9.45 5.68
C PHE A 103 -1.34 10.86 6.06
N ASP A 104 -2.13 11.61 6.82
CA ASP A 104 -1.71 12.91 7.34
C ASP A 104 -0.66 12.68 8.43
N SER A 105 0.59 12.50 8.00
CA SER A 105 1.71 12.48 8.92
C SER A 105 1.78 13.85 9.59
N LYS A 106 1.31 13.93 10.83
CA LYS A 106 1.82 14.94 11.75
C LYS A 106 3.34 14.75 11.70
N LYS A 107 4.08 15.81 11.36
CA LYS A 107 5.40 15.97 11.97
C LYS A 107 5.14 15.90 13.47
N ALA A 108 5.29 14.72 14.06
CA ALA A 108 5.45 14.58 15.48
C ALA A 108 6.72 15.38 15.78
N LYS A 109 6.55 16.67 16.08
CA LYS A 109 7.56 17.41 16.82
C LYS A 109 7.76 16.56 18.08
N GLY A 110 8.91 15.90 18.18
CA GLY A 110 9.36 15.35 19.44
C GLY A 110 9.34 16.45 20.48
N PRO A 111 9.11 16.12 21.77
CA PRO A 111 9.34 17.10 22.81
C PRO A 111 10.82 17.51 22.72
N GLU A 112 11.06 18.81 22.49
CA GLU A 112 12.35 19.44 22.76
C GLU A 112 12.66 19.37 24.26
#